data_AF-A0A7S2LCT7-F1
#
_entry.id   AF-A0A7S2LCT7-F1
#
_cell.length_a   1.000
_cell.length_b   1.000
_cell.length_c   1.000
_cell.angle_alpha   90.00
_cell.angle_beta   90.00
_cell.angle_gamma   90.00
#
_symmetry.space_group_name_H-M   'P 1'
#
loop_
_entity.id
_entity.type
_entity.pdbx_description
1 polymer ?
#
loop_
_entity_poly.entity_id
_entity_poly.type
_entity_poly.pdbx_seq_one_letter_code
_entity_poly.pdbx_strand_id
1 'polypeptide(L)'
;MRNGNGIDLRYTPPGRQRGNLAEQGVKWVKKRVHRTMSATGAHKRLWNYCVLYETDVFNRIHQPKNNRTGWESVYGNQPDISEYLDFEFYGWIWFWDMVEKKA
;
A
#
# COMPACT_ATOMS: atom_id res chain seq x y z
N MET A 1 22.80 12.15 13.94
CA MET A 1 22.32 13.39 14.63
C MET A 1 21.00 13.03 15.28
N ARG A 2 20.80 13.18 16.59
CA ARG A 2 19.50 12.83 17.20
C ARG A 2 18.52 13.99 17.09
N ASN A 3 17.28 13.71 16.68
CA ASN A 3 16.21 14.70 16.75
C ASN A 3 15.69 14.86 18.19
N GLY A 4 14.78 15.82 18.43
CA GLY A 4 14.17 16.06 19.75
C GLY A 4 13.40 14.86 20.33
N ASN A 5 13.12 13.84 19.51
CA ASN A 5 12.42 12.62 19.90
C ASN A 5 13.38 11.42 20.08
N GLY A 6 14.70 11.66 20.12
CA GLY A 6 15.71 10.61 20.36
C GLY A 6 16.02 9.70 19.16
N ILE A 7 15.47 9.99 17.97
CA ILE A 7 15.70 9.21 16.74
C ILE A 7 17.04 9.63 16.13
N ASP A 8 17.91 8.66 15.84
CA ASP A 8 19.18 8.93 15.15
C ASP A 8 18.96 9.12 13.64
N LEU A 9 19.21 10.33 13.17
CA LEU A 9 19.15 10.71 11.76
C LEU A 9 20.49 10.38 11.08
N ARG A 10 20.39 9.61 10.00
CA ARG A 10 21.50 9.23 9.12
C ARG A 10 21.23 9.75 7.70
N TYR A 11 22.29 10.17 7.03
CA TYR A 11 22.23 10.75 5.69
C TYR A 11 23.07 9.95 4.71
N THR A 12 22.56 9.79 3.50
CA THR A 12 23.32 9.25 2.38
C THR A 12 23.96 10.42 1.63
N PRO A 13 25.26 10.36 1.27
CA PRO A 13 25.89 11.42 0.49
C PRO A 13 25.16 11.70 -0.83
N PRO A 14 25.14 12.97 -1.30
CA PRO A 14 24.54 13.32 -2.57
C PRO A 14 25.17 12.54 -3.74
N GLY A 15 24.37 12.23 -4.76
CA GLY A 15 24.80 11.46 -5.93
C GLY A 15 24.82 9.93 -5.75
N ARG A 16 24.62 9.41 -4.52
CA ARG A 16 24.59 7.96 -4.27
C ARG A 16 23.16 7.40 -4.28
N GLN A 17 22.58 7.30 -5.47
CA GLN A 17 21.19 6.88 -5.71
C GLN A 17 20.83 5.51 -5.10
N ARG A 18 21.77 4.56 -5.01
CA ARG A 18 21.51 3.20 -4.50
C ARG A 18 21.61 3.05 -2.97
N GLY A 19 21.90 4.13 -2.24
CA GLY A 19 22.08 4.06 -0.79
C GLY A 19 20.76 3.91 -0.01
N ASN A 20 19.64 4.37 -0.58
CA ASN A 20 18.34 4.29 0.06
C ASN A 20 17.51 3.12 -0.49
N LEU A 21 17.40 2.04 0.28
CA LEU A 21 16.62 0.86 -0.11
C LEU A 21 15.12 1.17 -0.30
N ALA A 22 14.60 2.22 0.34
CA ALA A 22 13.20 2.61 0.23
C ALA A 22 12.82 3.07 -1.19
N GLU A 23 13.77 3.60 -1.97
CA GLU A 23 13.51 4.07 -3.33
C GLU A 23 12.99 2.97 -4.26
N GLN A 24 13.45 1.73 -4.06
CA GLN A 24 12.95 0.58 -4.82
C GLN A 24 11.48 0.34 -4.51
N GLY A 25 11.10 0.34 -3.23
CA GLY A 25 9.70 0.21 -2.80
C GLY A 25 8.82 1.30 -3.41
N VAL A 26 9.26 2.57 -3.33
CA VAL A 26 8.56 3.71 -3.92
C VAL A 26 8.38 3.55 -5.43
N LYS A 27 9.41 3.08 -6.14
CA LYS A 27 9.34 2.82 -7.59
C LYS A 27 8.30 1.75 -7.92
N TRP A 28 8.26 0.65 -7.17
CA TRP A 28 7.28 -0.41 -7.37
C TRP A 28 5.86 0.07 -7.11
N VAL A 29 5.62 0.77 -6.00
CA VAL A 29 4.30 1.35 -5.68
C VAL A 29 3.83 2.30 -6.78
N LYS A 30 4.67 3.21 -7.25
CA LYS A 30 4.34 4.12 -8.36
C LYS A 30 3.91 3.37 -9.63
N LYS A 31 4.64 2.30 -9.96
CA LYS A 31 4.33 1.47 -11.14
C LYS A 31 2.99 0.75 -10.99
N ARG A 32 2.71 0.23 -9.78
CA ARG A 32 1.45 -0.47 -9.47
C ARG A 32 0.26 0.49 -9.52
N VAL A 33 0.34 1.63 -8.83
CA VAL A 33 -0.70 2.67 -8.86
C VAL A 33 -1.02 3.10 -10.29
N HIS A 34 0.01 3.35 -11.10
CA HIS A 34 -0.21 3.72 -12.50
C HIS A 34 -0.96 2.62 -13.26
N ARG A 35 -0.58 1.34 -13.07
CA ARG A 35 -1.24 0.20 -13.71
C ARG A 35 -2.69 0.06 -13.25
N THR A 36 -2.95 0.12 -11.95
CA THR A 36 -4.27 -0.06 -11.36
C THR A 36 -5.22 1.05 -11.77
N MET A 37 -4.81 2.31 -11.67
CA MET A 37 -5.60 3.45 -12.17
C MET A 37 -5.93 3.33 -13.67
N SER A 38 -4.99 2.82 -14.48
CA SER A 38 -5.20 2.65 -15.92
C SER A 38 -6.12 1.46 -16.23
N ALA A 39 -6.02 0.38 -15.48
CA ALA A 39 -6.82 -0.83 -15.67
C ALA A 39 -8.28 -0.63 -15.24
N THR A 40 -8.51 0.06 -14.13
CA THR A 40 -9.86 0.26 -13.58
C THR A 40 -10.59 1.46 -14.18
N GLY A 41 -9.87 2.30 -14.95
CA GLY A 41 -10.44 3.54 -15.49
C GLY A 41 -10.81 4.57 -14.42
N ALA A 42 -10.23 4.45 -13.22
CA ALA A 42 -10.54 5.32 -12.10
C ALA A 42 -10.23 6.80 -12.40
N HIS A 43 -11.11 7.68 -11.94
CA HIS A 43 -10.91 9.11 -12.14
C HIS A 43 -9.62 9.58 -11.46
N LYS A 44 -8.83 10.43 -12.14
CA LYS A 44 -7.51 10.88 -11.68
C LYS A 44 -7.50 11.48 -10.27
N ARG A 45 -8.60 12.08 -9.81
CA ARG A 45 -8.72 12.62 -8.44
C ARG A 45 -8.63 11.55 -7.35
N LEU A 46 -8.88 10.28 -7.67
CA LEU A 46 -8.83 9.17 -6.73
C LEU A 46 -7.44 8.53 -6.60
N TRP A 47 -6.42 9.15 -7.20
CA TRP A 47 -5.05 8.62 -7.19
C TRP A 47 -4.52 8.36 -5.77
N ASN A 48 -4.87 9.22 -4.80
CA ASN A 48 -4.43 9.10 -3.41
C ASN A 48 -5.02 7.85 -2.75
N TYR A 49 -6.28 7.51 -3.04
CA TYR A 49 -6.90 6.28 -2.57
C TYR A 49 -6.28 5.04 -3.22
N CYS A 50 -5.93 5.12 -4.52
CA CYS A 50 -5.22 4.05 -5.19
C CYS A 50 -3.83 3.80 -4.58
N VAL A 51 -3.12 4.86 -4.18
CA VAL A 51 -1.84 4.73 -3.48
C VAL A 51 -2.02 3.96 -2.19
N LEU A 52 -3.01 4.30 -1.37
CA LEU A 52 -3.28 3.59 -0.11
C LEU A 52 -3.58 2.11 -0.38
N TYR A 53 -4.53 1.82 -1.27
CA TYR A 53 -4.88 0.45 -1.67
C TYR A 53 -3.65 -0.34 -2.13
N GLU A 54 -2.86 0.19 -3.07
CA GLU A 54 -1.69 -0.52 -3.59
C GLU A 54 -0.58 -0.69 -2.56
N THR A 55 -0.37 0.28 -1.66
CA THR A 55 0.60 0.10 -0.56
C THR A 55 0.16 -0.99 0.40
N ASP A 56 -1.15 -1.10 0.67
CA ASP A 56 -1.68 -2.07 1.60
C ASP A 56 -1.62 -3.50 1.04
N VAL A 57 -1.95 -3.65 -0.24
CA VAL A 57 -1.72 -4.88 -1.01
C VAL A 57 -0.22 -5.21 -1.05
N PHE A 58 0.64 -4.24 -1.35
CA PHE A 58 2.09 -4.46 -1.45
C PHE A 58 2.71 -4.95 -0.14
N ASN A 59 2.20 -4.48 1.02
CA ASN A 59 2.66 -4.91 2.32
C ASN A 59 2.20 -6.34 2.69
N ARG A 60 1.11 -6.84 2.10
CA ARG A 60 0.56 -8.19 2.31
C ARG A 60 1.08 -9.23 1.33
N ILE A 61 1.71 -8.80 0.23
CA ILE A 61 2.37 -9.73 -0.70
C ILE A 61 3.63 -10.31 -0.05
N HIS A 62 3.81 -11.63 -0.20
CA HIS A 62 5.00 -12.33 0.27
C HIS A 62 6.27 -11.78 -0.40
N GLN A 63 7.28 -11.44 0.40
CA GLN A 63 8.60 -11.04 -0.07
C GLN A 63 9.61 -12.20 0.03
N PRO A 64 10.19 -12.66 -1.09
CA PRO A 64 11.11 -13.81 -1.09
C PRO A 64 12.33 -13.66 -0.19
N LYS A 65 12.83 -12.44 -0.01
CA LYS A 65 14.02 -12.20 0.84
C LYS A 65 13.81 -12.51 2.31
N ASN A 66 12.58 -12.32 2.80
CA ASN A 66 12.30 -12.37 4.23
C ASN A 66 11.46 -13.61 4.61
N ASN A 67 11.07 -14.45 3.64
CA ASN A 67 10.12 -15.57 3.83
C ASN A 67 8.83 -15.17 4.57
N ARG A 68 8.47 -13.88 4.49
CA ARG A 68 7.35 -13.25 5.20
C ARG A 68 6.80 -12.10 4.37
N THR A 69 5.61 -11.64 4.74
CA THR A 69 5.04 -10.39 4.23
C THR A 69 5.70 -9.18 4.91
N GLY A 70 5.54 -7.99 4.30
CA GLY A 70 5.98 -6.74 4.93
C GLY A 70 5.24 -6.48 6.24
N TRP A 71 3.94 -6.80 6.26
CA TRP A 71 3.08 -6.71 7.42
C TRP A 71 3.59 -7.56 8.60
N GLU A 72 3.79 -8.86 8.39
CA GLU A 72 4.30 -9.77 9.42
C GLU A 72 5.67 -9.34 9.95
N SER A 73 6.51 -8.79 9.09
CA SER A 73 7.85 -8.34 9.47
C SER A 73 7.81 -7.17 10.47
N VAL A 74 6.75 -6.37 10.46
CA VAL A 74 6.58 -5.19 11.33
C VAL A 74 5.70 -5.51 12.54
N TYR A 75 4.57 -6.20 12.34
CA TYR A 75 3.56 -6.41 13.38
C TYR A 75 3.63 -7.79 14.06
N GLY A 76 4.31 -8.75 13.45
CA GLY A 76 4.46 -10.10 14.00
C GLY A 76 3.22 -10.99 13.90
N ASN A 77 2.14 -10.53 13.27
CA ASN A 77 0.94 -11.31 13.00
C ASN A 77 0.69 -11.49 11.50
N GLN A 78 -0.04 -12.54 11.14
CA GLN A 78 -0.46 -12.78 9.76
C GLN A 78 -1.52 -11.74 9.35
N PRO A 79 -1.37 -11.05 8.20
CA PRO A 79 -2.38 -10.11 7.74
C PRO A 79 -3.65 -10.85 7.30
N ASP A 80 -4.80 -10.27 7.60
CA ASP A 80 -6.04 -10.65 6.93
C ASP A 80 -6.05 -10.12 5.49
N ILE A 81 -6.45 -10.98 4.55
CA ILE A 81 -6.53 -10.70 3.12
C ILE A 81 -7.95 -10.79 2.57
N SER A 82 -8.94 -11.14 3.41
CA SER A 82 -10.34 -11.33 3.00
C SER A 82 -10.87 -10.16 2.16
N GLU A 83 -10.65 -8.93 2.62
CA GLU A 83 -11.03 -7.69 1.93
C GLU A 83 -10.51 -7.60 0.49
N TYR A 84 -9.28 -8.03 0.21
CA TYR A 84 -8.65 -7.92 -1.11
C TYR A 84 -9.01 -9.08 -2.04
N LEU A 85 -9.63 -10.13 -1.51
CA LEU A 85 -10.18 -11.23 -2.32
C LEU A 85 -11.56 -10.87 -2.87
N ASP A 86 -12.34 -10.15 -2.07
CA ASP A 86 -13.72 -9.81 -2.41
C ASP A 86 -13.83 -8.52 -3.24
N PHE A 87 -12.92 -7.57 -3.03
CA PHE A 87 -12.99 -6.24 -3.66
C PHE A 87 -11.71 -5.82 -4.38
N GLU A 88 -11.89 -5.30 -5.59
CA GLU A 88 -10.83 -4.63 -6.35
C GLU A 88 -10.99 -3.10 -6.26
N PHE A 89 -9.88 -2.37 -6.44
CA PHE A 89 -9.89 -0.92 -6.48
C PHE A 89 -10.86 -0.37 -7.54
N TYR A 90 -11.76 0.53 -7.13
CA TYR A 90 -12.74 1.16 -8.01
C TYR A 90 -13.68 0.16 -8.73
N GLY A 91 -13.86 -1.03 -8.15
CA GLY A 91 -14.83 -2.01 -8.60
C GLY A 91 -16.27 -1.64 -8.27
N TRP A 92 -17.21 -2.20 -9.04
CA TRP A 92 -18.65 -2.09 -8.73
C TRP A 92 -19.00 -2.99 -7.56
N ILE A 93 -19.80 -2.47 -6.63
CA ILE A 93 -20.20 -3.19 -5.41
C ILE A 93 -21.72 -3.14 -5.28
N TRP A 94 -22.30 -4.27 -4.91
CA TRP A 94 -23.70 -4.33 -4.47
C TRP A 94 -23.76 -3.96 -2.99
N PHE A 95 -24.47 -2.88 -2.67
CA PHE A 95 -24.74 -2.52 -1.29
C PHE A 95 -26.20 -2.82 -0.97
N TRP A 96 -26.44 -3.38 0.21
CA TRP A 96 -27.79 -3.61 0.70
C TRP A 96 -28.21 -2.42 1.57
N ASP A 97 -29.08 -1.57 1.03
CA ASP A 97 -29.63 -0.44 1.78
C ASP A 97 -30.77 -0.93 2.70
N MET A 98 -30.51 -0.99 4.01
CA MET A 98 -31.53 -1.37 5.01
C MET A 98 -32.49 -0.22 5.37
N VAL A 99 -32.45 0.93 4.68
CA VAL A 99 -33.10 2.17 5.18
C VAL A 99 -34.63 2.20 5.07
N GLU A 100 -35.33 1.33 4.32
CA GLU A 100 -36.80 1.27 4.39
C GLU A 100 -37.38 -0.15 4.45
N LYS A 101 -37.62 -0.63 5.66
CA LYS A 101 -38.85 -1.35 5.98
C LYS A 101 -39.61 -0.57 7.05
N LYS A 102 -40.31 0.50 6.66
CA LYS A 102 -41.44 0.96 7.47
C LYS A 102 -42.53 -0.09 7.34
N ALA A 103 -42.74 -0.83 8.44
CA ALA A 103 -43.87 -1.72 8.64
C ALA A 103 -45.20 -0.96 8.57
#